data_AF-A0A2D4I7P5-F1
#
_entry.id   AF-A0A2D4I7P5-F1
#
_cell.length_a   1.000
_cell.length_b   1.000
_cell.length_c   1.000
_cell.angle_alpha   90.00
_cell.angle_beta   90.00
_cell.angle_gamma   90.00
#
_symmetry.space_group_name_H-M   'P 1'
#
loop_
_entity.id
_entity.type
_entity.pdbx_description
1 polymer ?
#
loop_
_entity_poly.entity_id
_entity_poly.type
_entity_poly.pdbx_seq_one_letter_code
_entity_poly.pdbx_strand_id
1 'polypeptide(L)'
;MYPVDLTAAGSPNITPLPMSLIKNLKQATVEYVLLSPYVQQFLRNISATYTMLPNDWHIMARMILSATQYVVWDTEFRRACTAVAPTVPNAITDQLYGGGAFNTPQLQLPLPPAVFTASANCALTAFGKIDDPASSARSSFVSIHQGPSEPYDSF
;
A
#
# COMPACT_ATOMS: atom_id res chain seq x y z
N MET A 1 -8.44 6.95 10.12
CA MET A 1 -8.06 5.63 9.62
C MET A 1 -8.52 4.63 10.65
N TYR A 2 -9.35 3.66 10.25
CA TYR A 2 -10.22 2.89 11.13
C TYR A 2 -10.20 1.40 10.75
N PRO A 3 -9.09 0.68 10.98
CA PRO A 3 -9.05 -0.75 10.69
C PRO A 3 -10.07 -1.53 11.51
N VAL A 4 -10.49 -2.65 10.94
CA VAL A 4 -11.52 -3.52 11.48
C VAL A 4 -10.87 -4.68 12.22
N ASP A 5 -11.37 -5.00 13.41
CA ASP A 5 -11.05 -6.25 14.08
C ASP A 5 -12.10 -7.32 13.73
N LEU A 6 -11.63 -8.39 13.08
CA LEU A 6 -12.46 -9.53 12.65
C LEU A 6 -12.42 -10.70 13.64
N THR A 7 -11.71 -10.56 14.77
CA THR A 7 -11.43 -11.69 15.69
C THR A 7 -12.53 -11.93 16.74
N ALA A 8 -13.52 -11.06 16.85
CA ALA A 8 -14.64 -11.23 17.78
C ALA A 8 -15.90 -11.74 17.06
N ALA A 9 -16.58 -12.74 17.65
CA ALA A 9 -17.85 -13.31 17.17
C ALA A 9 -19.07 -12.37 17.33
N GLY A 10 -18.84 -11.06 17.25
CA GLY A 10 -19.84 -9.99 17.32
C GLY A 10 -19.58 -8.94 16.23
N SER A 11 -20.39 -7.87 16.21
CA SER A 11 -20.26 -6.77 15.25
C SER A 11 -18.80 -6.32 15.08
N PRO A 12 -18.31 -6.08 13.86
CA PRO A 12 -16.92 -5.71 13.62
C PRO A 12 -16.51 -4.53 14.50
N ASN A 13 -15.55 -4.75 15.39
CA ASN A 13 -15.03 -3.71 16.26
C ASN A 13 -14.11 -2.81 15.43
N ILE A 14 -14.45 -1.53 15.36
CA ILE A 14 -13.66 -0.53 14.63
C ILE A 14 -12.60 0.00 15.60
N THR A 15 -11.34 -0.37 15.37
CA THR A 15 -10.23 0.03 16.25
C THR A 15 -9.39 1.06 15.51
N PRO A 16 -9.22 2.31 15.97
CA PRO A 16 -8.40 3.29 15.25
C PRO A 16 -6.93 2.85 15.21
N LEU A 17 -6.24 3.11 14.10
CA LEU A 17 -4.79 2.92 14.05
C LEU A 17 -4.10 3.82 15.08
N PRO A 18 -3.11 3.32 15.83
CA PRO A 18 -2.34 4.15 16.74
C PRO A 18 -1.69 5.31 15.98
N MET A 19 -1.92 6.55 16.42
CA MET A 19 -1.35 7.73 15.76
C MET A 19 0.19 7.72 15.80
N SER A 20 0.78 7.11 16.82
CA SER A 20 2.22 6.87 16.93
C SER A 20 2.76 6.04 15.77
N LEU A 21 2.02 5.03 15.32
CA LEU A 21 2.40 4.16 14.21
C LEU A 21 2.47 4.95 12.90
N ILE A 22 1.46 5.78 12.64
CA ILE A 22 1.40 6.64 11.45
C ILE A 22 2.55 7.65 11.46
N LYS A 23 2.81 8.28 12.62
CA LYS A 23 3.92 9.22 12.79
C LYS A 23 5.27 8.54 12.54
N ASN A 24 5.48 7.35 13.08
CA ASN A 24 6.71 6.59 12.90
C ASN A 24 6.90 6.18 11.43
N LEU A 25 5.83 5.76 10.75
CA LEU A 25 5.91 5.45 9.32
C LEU A 25 6.26 6.68 8.48
N LYS A 26 5.63 7.83 8.76
CA LYS A 26 5.94 9.09 8.08
C LYS A 26 7.37 9.55 8.36
N GLN A 27 7.86 9.37 9.57
CA GLN A 27 9.26 9.68 9.90
C GLN A 27 10.20 8.73 9.16
N ALA A 28 9.88 7.44 9.11
CA ALA A 28 10.66 6.45 8.38
C ALA A 28 10.74 6.76 6.88
N THR A 29 9.69 7.30 6.25
CA THR A 29 9.74 7.71 4.82
C THR A 29 10.52 9.00 4.57
N VAL A 30 10.81 9.79 5.62
CA VAL A 30 11.67 10.98 5.54
C VAL A 30 13.13 10.62 5.82
N GLU A 31 13.36 9.75 6.81
CA GLU A 31 14.69 9.27 7.21
C GLU A 31 15.24 8.25 6.20
N TYR A 32 14.38 7.41 5.65
CA TYR A 32 14.68 6.41 4.65
C TYR A 32 13.78 6.61 3.43
N VAL A 33 14.30 6.36 2.23
CA VAL A 33 13.48 6.40 1.02
C VAL A 33 12.34 5.37 1.12
N LEU A 34 11.17 5.69 0.56
CA LEU A 34 9.97 4.83 0.56
C LEU A 34 10.24 3.39 0.11
N LEU A 35 11.13 3.20 -0.88
CA LEU A 35 11.48 1.88 -1.43
C LEU A 35 12.56 1.15 -0.62
N SER A 36 13.06 1.73 0.46
CA SER A 36 14.04 1.07 1.32
C SER A 36 13.47 -0.23 1.92
N PRO A 37 14.30 -1.27 2.13
CA PRO A 37 13.84 -2.52 2.72
C PRO A 37 13.14 -2.33 4.08
N TYR A 38 13.62 -1.37 4.88
CA TYR A 38 13.05 -1.04 6.18
C TYR A 38 11.62 -0.51 6.06
N VAL A 39 11.38 0.52 5.23
CA VAL A 39 10.05 1.12 5.06
C VAL A 39 9.08 0.12 4.43
N GLN A 40 9.54 -0.65 3.46
CA GLN A 40 8.74 -1.70 2.82
C GLN A 40 8.34 -2.80 3.82
N GLN A 41 9.25 -3.20 4.71
CA GLN A 41 8.93 -4.16 5.76
C GLN A 41 7.97 -3.57 6.79
N PHE A 42 8.11 -2.28 7.11
CA PHE A 42 7.20 -1.59 8.01
C PHE A 42 5.77 -1.60 7.45
N LEU A 43 5.58 -1.22 6.18
CA LEU A 43 4.27 -1.28 5.51
C LEU A 43 3.65 -2.69 5.53
N ARG A 44 4.46 -3.72 5.27
CA ARG A 44 4.01 -5.13 5.35
C ARG A 44 3.57 -5.51 6.76
N ASN A 45 4.34 -5.14 7.79
CA ASN A 45 3.98 -5.42 9.18
C ASN A 45 2.66 -4.77 9.57
N ILE A 46 2.40 -3.54 9.10
CA ILE A 46 1.11 -2.86 9.33
C ILE A 46 -0.03 -3.66 8.69
N SER A 47 0.11 -4.07 7.42
CA SER A 47 -0.91 -4.87 6.74
C SER A 47 -1.19 -6.23 7.38
N ALA A 48 -0.18 -6.86 7.98
CA ALA A 48 -0.31 -8.15 8.66
C ALA A 48 -0.96 -8.01 10.04
N THR A 49 -0.75 -6.87 10.71
CA THR A 49 -1.26 -6.63 12.07
C THR A 49 -2.68 -6.07 12.06
N TYR A 50 -3.02 -5.24 11.07
CA TYR A 50 -4.27 -4.50 11.03
C TYR A 50 -5.04 -4.79 9.74
N THR A 51 -6.32 -5.16 9.86
CA THR A 51 -7.20 -5.29 8.70
C THR A 51 -7.71 -3.91 8.31
N MET A 52 -7.12 -3.32 7.27
CA MET A 52 -7.44 -1.95 6.84
C MET A 52 -8.48 -1.96 5.74
N LEU A 53 -9.42 -1.01 5.79
CA LEU A 53 -10.39 -0.82 4.71
C LEU A 53 -9.69 -0.22 3.47
N PRO A 54 -10.24 -0.38 2.25
CA PRO A 54 -9.67 0.27 1.07
C PRO A 54 -9.48 1.79 1.24
N ASN A 55 -10.44 2.47 1.88
CA ASN A 55 -10.32 3.91 2.16
C ASN A 55 -9.17 4.24 3.12
N ASP A 56 -8.87 3.34 4.05
CA ASP A 56 -7.77 3.54 4.99
C ASP A 56 -6.43 3.59 4.25
N TRP A 57 -6.23 2.75 3.23
CA TRP A 57 -5.03 2.79 2.39
C TRP A 57 -4.86 4.12 1.66
N HIS A 58 -5.94 4.70 1.14
CA HIS A 58 -5.89 6.06 0.56
C HIS A 58 -5.48 7.12 1.58
N ILE A 59 -6.03 7.06 2.80
CA ILE A 59 -5.67 7.99 3.88
C ILE A 59 -4.18 7.82 4.24
N MET A 60 -3.71 6.58 4.39
CA MET A 60 -2.30 6.28 4.67
C MET A 60 -1.38 6.84 3.60
N ALA A 61 -1.66 6.55 2.32
CA ALA A 61 -0.87 7.03 1.20
C ALA A 61 -0.79 8.57 1.18
N ARG A 62 -1.91 9.28 1.37
CA ARG A 62 -1.93 10.75 1.43
C ARG A 62 -1.12 11.33 2.60
N MET A 63 -0.96 10.60 3.69
CA MET A 63 -0.20 11.08 4.85
C MET A 63 1.32 10.96 4.67
N ILE A 64 1.77 9.94 3.93
CA ILE A 64 3.19 9.57 3.82
C ILE A 64 3.83 9.90 2.46
N LEU A 65 3.02 10.14 1.42
CA LEU A 65 3.47 10.45 0.07
C LEU A 65 3.35 11.95 -0.25
N SER A 66 4.19 12.42 -1.17
CA SER A 66 3.97 13.71 -1.83
C SER A 66 2.75 13.65 -2.76
N ALA A 67 2.24 14.81 -3.21
CA ALA A 67 1.11 14.85 -4.13
C ALA A 67 1.39 14.12 -5.46
N THR A 68 2.62 14.22 -5.99
CA THR A 68 3.01 13.54 -7.24
C THR A 68 3.12 12.03 -7.04
N GLN A 69 3.74 11.59 -5.95
CA GLN A 69 3.84 10.17 -5.60
C GLN A 69 2.45 9.55 -5.35
N TYR A 70 1.55 10.30 -4.70
CA TYR A 70 0.19 9.84 -4.45
C TYR A 70 -0.58 9.58 -5.76
N VAL A 71 -0.46 10.44 -6.78
CA VAL A 71 -1.12 10.22 -8.08
C VAL A 71 -0.64 8.93 -8.76
N VAL A 72 0.68 8.67 -8.71
CA VAL A 72 1.26 7.43 -9.25
C VAL A 72 0.74 6.23 -8.46
N TRP A 73 0.79 6.30 -7.13
CA TRP A 73 0.31 5.24 -6.24
C TRP A 73 -1.18 4.94 -6.45
N ASP A 74 -2.03 5.95 -6.55
CA ASP A 74 -3.48 5.81 -6.71
C ASP A 74 -3.82 5.09 -8.03
N THR A 75 -3.10 5.45 -9.11
CA THR A 75 -3.21 4.80 -10.43
C THR A 75 -2.76 3.34 -10.37
N GLU A 76 -1.61 3.06 -9.75
CA GLU A 76 -1.06 1.71 -9.62
C GLU A 76 -1.90 0.84 -8.68
N PHE A 77 -2.48 1.42 -7.63
CA PHE A 77 -3.39 0.74 -6.72
C PHE A 77 -4.65 0.30 -7.43
N ARG A 78 -5.28 1.20 -8.22
CA ARG A 78 -6.43 0.84 -9.04
C ARG A 78 -6.09 -0.24 -10.06
N ARG A 79 -4.92 -0.15 -10.70
CA ARG A 79 -4.45 -1.16 -11.67
C ARG A 79 -4.27 -2.53 -11.01
N ALA A 80 -3.64 -2.58 -9.85
CA ALA A 80 -3.47 -3.82 -9.08
C ALA A 80 -4.83 -4.42 -8.65
N CYS A 81 -5.74 -3.60 -8.13
CA CYS A 81 -7.10 -4.02 -7.79
C CYS A 81 -7.86 -4.57 -9.00
N THR A 82 -7.69 -3.96 -10.17
CA THR A 82 -8.32 -4.42 -11.42
C THR A 82 -7.80 -5.80 -11.83
N ALA A 83 -6.48 -6.03 -11.70
CA ALA A 83 -5.86 -7.31 -12.03
C ALA A 83 -6.24 -8.43 -11.04
N VAL A 84 -6.41 -8.11 -9.75
CA VAL A 84 -6.68 -9.09 -8.68
C VAL A 84 -8.17 -9.35 -8.48
N ALA A 85 -9.07 -8.41 -8.80
CA ALA A 85 -10.51 -8.61 -8.58
C ALA A 85 -11.08 -9.94 -9.11
N PRO A 86 -10.71 -10.43 -10.32
CA PRO A 86 -11.21 -11.71 -10.83
C PRO A 86 -10.79 -12.94 -10.00
N THR A 87 -9.74 -12.83 -9.18
CA THR A 87 -9.25 -13.93 -8.33
C THR A 87 -9.89 -13.95 -6.95
N VAL A 88 -10.68 -12.92 -6.60
CA VAL A 88 -11.37 -12.81 -5.32
C VAL A 88 -12.86 -13.16 -5.52
N PRO A 89 -13.39 -14.16 -4.79
CA PRO A 89 -14.77 -14.62 -5.01
C PRO A 89 -15.80 -13.49 -4.94
N ASN A 90 -16.58 -13.34 -6.02
CA ASN A 90 -17.66 -12.35 -6.16
C ASN A 90 -17.23 -10.89 -5.93
N ALA A 91 -15.95 -10.57 -6.09
CA ALA A 91 -15.47 -9.21 -5.90
C ALA A 91 -15.37 -8.43 -7.22
N ILE A 92 -15.60 -7.12 -7.15
CA ILE A 92 -15.34 -6.18 -8.24
C ILE A 92 -14.20 -5.23 -7.86
N THR A 93 -13.56 -4.62 -8.86
CA THR A 93 -12.46 -3.67 -8.66
C THR A 93 -12.80 -2.58 -7.64
N ASP A 94 -14.00 -2.01 -7.71
CA ASP A 94 -14.43 -0.92 -6.82
C ASP A 94 -14.50 -1.33 -5.35
N GLN A 95 -14.73 -2.61 -5.04
CA GLN A 95 -14.71 -3.13 -3.67
C GLN A 95 -13.29 -3.22 -3.11
N LEU A 96 -12.32 -3.64 -3.94
CA LEU A 96 -10.91 -3.74 -3.53
C LEU A 96 -10.26 -2.35 -3.45
N TYR A 97 -10.62 -1.47 -4.38
CA TYR A 97 -10.08 -0.13 -4.47
C TYR A 97 -10.76 0.86 -3.51
N GLY A 98 -12.04 0.66 -3.18
CA GLY A 98 -12.83 1.65 -2.45
C GLY A 98 -13.35 2.76 -3.36
N GLY A 99 -13.71 2.42 -4.60
CA GLY A 99 -14.30 3.33 -5.59
C GLY A 99 -15.81 3.16 -5.74
N GLY A 100 -16.42 3.95 -6.61
CA GLY A 100 -17.83 3.80 -6.98
C GLY A 100 -18.78 3.78 -5.78
N ALA A 101 -19.58 2.72 -5.66
CA ALA A 101 -20.53 2.50 -4.56
C ALA A 101 -19.87 2.18 -3.21
N PHE A 102 -18.54 2.02 -3.17
CA PHE A 102 -17.77 1.68 -1.97
C PHE A 102 -16.80 2.81 -1.58
N ASN A 103 -17.14 4.06 -1.90
CA ASN A 103 -16.27 5.22 -1.70
C ASN A 103 -16.19 5.75 -0.25
N THR A 104 -16.93 5.15 0.69
CA THR A 104 -16.90 5.53 2.11
C THR A 104 -16.62 4.32 3.00
N PRO A 105 -15.98 4.51 4.17
CA PRO A 105 -15.75 3.42 5.13
C PRO A 105 -17.02 2.66 5.52
N GLN A 106 -18.15 3.36 5.65
CA GLN A 106 -19.43 2.77 6.04
C GLN A 106 -19.94 1.77 4.99
N LEU A 107 -19.70 2.05 3.71
CA LEU A 107 -20.06 1.17 2.60
C LEU A 107 -19.05 0.02 2.42
N GLN A 108 -17.82 0.19 2.92
CA GLN A 108 -16.76 -0.82 2.88
C GLN A 108 -16.85 -1.82 4.04
N LEU A 109 -17.35 -1.40 5.22
CA LEU A 109 -17.42 -2.22 6.42
C LEU A 109 -18.11 -3.59 6.23
N PRO A 110 -19.20 -3.72 5.42
CA PRO A 110 -19.86 -5.01 5.20
C PRO A 110 -19.11 -5.94 4.22
N LEU A 111 -18.01 -5.49 3.62
CA LEU A 111 -17.26 -6.29 2.66
C LEU A 111 -16.58 -7.50 3.33
N PRO A 112 -16.42 -8.61 2.60
CA PRO A 112 -15.83 -9.81 3.17
C PRO A 112 -14.32 -9.63 3.45
N PRO A 113 -13.76 -10.34 4.45
CA PRO A 113 -12.34 -10.23 4.81
C PRO A 113 -11.37 -10.42 3.64
N ALA A 114 -11.71 -11.32 2.69
CA ALA A 114 -10.89 -11.56 1.50
C ALA A 114 -10.68 -10.30 0.64
N VAL A 115 -11.66 -9.38 0.61
CA VAL A 115 -11.55 -8.10 -0.08
C VAL A 115 -10.52 -7.21 0.61
N PHE A 116 -10.51 -7.17 1.95
CA PHE A 116 -9.54 -6.37 2.71
C PHE A 116 -8.11 -6.90 2.53
N THR A 117 -7.92 -8.23 2.58
CA THR A 117 -6.61 -8.84 2.31
C THR A 117 -6.14 -8.56 0.88
N ALA A 118 -7.02 -8.70 -0.12
CA ALA A 118 -6.68 -8.40 -1.51
C ALA A 118 -6.37 -6.91 -1.72
N SER A 119 -7.16 -6.01 -1.12
CA SER A 119 -6.93 -4.56 -1.13
C SER A 119 -5.56 -4.21 -0.52
N ALA A 120 -5.22 -4.80 0.62
CA ALA A 120 -3.91 -4.62 1.25
C ALA A 120 -2.76 -5.01 0.33
N ASN A 121 -2.84 -6.18 -0.30
CA ASN A 121 -1.80 -6.63 -1.24
C ASN A 121 -1.69 -5.69 -2.45
N CYS A 122 -2.81 -5.19 -2.97
CA CYS A 122 -2.83 -4.23 -4.07
C CYS A 122 -2.18 -2.89 -3.66
N ALA A 123 -2.50 -2.38 -2.47
CA ALA A 123 -1.93 -1.15 -1.93
C ALA A 123 -0.40 -1.26 -1.72
N LEU A 124 0.06 -2.37 -1.16
CA LEU A 124 1.49 -2.66 -0.99
C LEU A 124 2.21 -2.78 -2.34
N THR A 125 1.58 -3.46 -3.31
CA THR A 125 2.12 -3.54 -4.68
C THR A 125 2.27 -2.14 -5.28
N ALA A 126 1.29 -1.26 -5.09
CA ALA A 126 1.34 0.11 -5.57
C ALA A 126 2.44 0.94 -4.91
N PHE A 127 2.71 0.75 -3.61
CA PHE A 127 3.84 1.41 -2.93
C PHE A 127 5.18 1.04 -3.57
N GLY A 128 5.35 -0.21 -4.01
CA GLY A 128 6.54 -0.67 -4.73
C GLY A 128 6.65 -0.19 -6.18
N LYS A 129 5.65 0.53 -6.71
CA LYS A 129 5.64 1.08 -8.08
C LYS A 129 5.87 2.58 -8.16
N ILE A 130 5.93 3.25 -7.01
CA ILE A 130 6.29 4.66 -6.96
C ILE A 130 7.76 4.77 -7.37
N ASP A 131 8.03 5.52 -8.43
CA ASP A 131 9.40 5.81 -8.84
C ASP A 131 10.08 6.63 -7.73
N ASP A 132 11.28 6.22 -7.33
CA ASP A 132 12.13 7.06 -6.49
C ASP A 132 12.76 8.12 -7.41
N PRO A 133 12.52 9.42 -7.20
CA PRO A 133 13.18 10.48 -7.97
C PRO A 133 14.71 10.40 -7.87
N ALA A 134 15.26 9.79 -6.82
CA ALA A 134 16.69 9.54 -6.66
C ALA A 134 17.18 8.31 -7.46
N SER A 135 16.27 7.42 -7.88
CA SER A 135 16.59 6.38 -8.87
C SER A 135 16.64 7.03 -10.25
N SER A 136 17.84 7.41 -10.66
CA SER A 136 18.14 7.80 -12.04
C SER A 136 17.45 6.83 -13.00
N ALA A 137 16.56 7.37 -13.84
CA ALA A 137 15.85 6.75 -14.94
C ALA A 137 16.15 5.26 -15.15
N ARG A 138 15.16 4.38 -14.88
CA ARG A 138 15.15 2.93 -15.20
C ARG A 138 16.18 2.60 -16.29
N SER A 139 17.42 2.33 -15.88
CA SER A 139 18.48 2.01 -16.81
C SER A 139 18.12 0.66 -17.40
N SER A 140 18.18 0.53 -18.72
CA SER A 140 17.99 -0.76 -19.37
C SER A 140 18.93 -1.77 -18.70
N PHE A 141 18.49 -3.00 -18.45
CA PHE A 141 19.38 -4.04 -17.91
C PHE A 141 20.66 -4.21 -18.76
N VAL A 142 20.59 -3.89 -20.05
CA VAL A 142 21.73 -3.91 -20.99
C VAL A 142 22.74 -2.80 -20.71
N SER A 143 22.32 -1.71 -20.06
CA SER A 143 23.18 -0.59 -19.64
C SER A 143 23.76 -0.74 -18.24
N ILE A 144 23.46 -1.83 -17.54
CA ILE A 144 24.04 -2.12 -16.22
C ILE A 144 25.34 -2.90 -16.44
N HIS A 145 26.48 -2.24 -16.25
CA HIS A 145 27.82 -2.83 -16.31
C HIS A 145 28.69 -2.29 -15.18
N GLN A 146 29.52 -3.16 -14.59
CA GLN A 146 30.37 -2.83 -13.44
C GLN A 146 31.32 -1.70 -13.83
N GLY A 147 31.31 -0.61 -13.05
CA GLY A 147 32.23 0.49 -13.27
C GLY A 147 33.70 0.08 -13.10
N PRO A 148 34.67 0.82 -13.68
CA PRO A 148 36.09 0.47 -13.64
C PRO A 148 36.71 0.33 -12.23
N SER A 149 36.04 0.84 -11.20
CA SER A 149 36.48 0.78 -9.80
C SER A 149 35.32 0.47 -8.85
N GLU A 150 34.20 -0.04 -9.37
CA GLU A 150 33.03 -0.41 -8.59
C GLU A 150 33.22 -1.81 -7.99
N PRO A 151 33.08 -2.01 -6.67
CA PRO A 151 33.11 -3.33 -6.07
C PRO A 151 31.98 -4.22 -6.61
N TYR A 152 32.26 -5.51 -6.80
CA TYR A 152 31.28 -6.45 -7.34
C TYR A 152 30.00 -6.54 -6.50
N ASP A 153 30.09 -6.40 -5.17
CA ASP A 153 28.92 -6.48 -4.29
C ASP A 153 28.00 -5.25 -4.38
N SER A 154 28.44 -4.16 -5.03
CA SER A 154 27.66 -2.94 -5.25
C SER A 154 27.12 -2.81 -6.69
N PHE A 155 27.61 -3.65 -7.61
CA PHE A 155 27.17 -3.77 -9.00
C PHE A 155 25.96 -4.72 -9.12
#